data_AF-A0A963EDS5-F1
#
_entry.id   AF-A0A963EDS5-F1
#
_cell.length_a   1.000
_cell.length_b   1.000
_cell.length_c   1.000
_cell.angle_alpha   90.00
_cell.angle_beta   90.00
_cell.angle_gamma   90.00
#
_symmetry.space_group_name_H-M   'P 1'
#
loop_
_entity.id
_entity.type
_entity.pdbx_description
1 polymer ?
#
loop_
_entity_poly.entity_id
_entity_poly.type
_entity_poly.pdbx_seq_one_letter_code
_entity_poly.pdbx_strand_id
1 'polypeptide(L)'
;MNRSNQRYAGCLLDRAGRLRKNSAWVAQQFAAPGARILPVWRNRNLIALAENTRQTPTLIYLPRKQAHNILEIARETIFLGLEANIPLFAADISPLPQSESEELARNGKFLDLRRV
;
A
#
# COMPACT_ATOMS: atom_id res chain seq x y z
N MET A 1 -5.42 -6.13 30.22
CA MET A 1 -5.69 -6.59 28.83
C MET A 1 -6.70 -5.60 28.25
N ASN A 2 -6.29 -4.63 27.43
CA ASN A 2 -7.22 -3.63 26.88
C ASN A 2 -6.93 -3.42 25.38
N ARG A 3 -7.87 -3.87 24.54
CA ARG A 3 -7.83 -3.73 23.07
C ARG A 3 -8.73 -2.56 22.68
N SER A 4 -8.15 -1.38 22.46
CA SER A 4 -8.88 -0.25 21.88
C SER A 4 -9.00 -0.47 20.37
N ASN A 5 -10.11 -1.06 19.95
CA ASN A 5 -10.41 -1.37 18.55
C ASN A 5 -11.16 -0.17 17.93
N GLN A 6 -10.43 0.83 17.41
CA GLN A 6 -11.04 1.91 16.63
C GLN A 6 -11.36 1.38 15.23
N ARG A 7 -12.60 0.93 15.04
CA ARG A 7 -13.15 0.46 13.77
C ARG A 7 -13.78 1.64 13.03
N TYR A 8 -13.10 2.18 12.02
CA TYR A 8 -13.77 2.96 10.98
C TYR A 8 -14.25 1.98 9.91
N ALA A 9 -15.56 1.97 9.67
CA ALA A 9 -16.24 1.03 8.78
C ALA A 9 -15.74 1.16 7.33
N GLY A 10 -15.26 0.06 6.75
CA GLY A 10 -14.92 -0.04 5.33
C GLY A 10 -13.82 -1.06 5.02
N CYS A 11 -12.79 -1.15 5.86
CA CYS A 11 -11.78 -2.20 5.83
C CYS A 11 -11.19 -2.37 7.24
N LEU A 12 -11.22 -3.59 7.79
CA LEU A 12 -10.64 -3.92 9.10
C LEU A 12 -9.12 -4.03 8.96
N LEU A 13 -8.46 -2.91 8.66
CA LEU A 13 -7.00 -2.83 8.75
C LEU A 13 -6.60 -2.84 10.23
N ASP A 14 -6.01 -3.93 10.70
CA ASP A 14 -5.38 -3.98 12.01
C ASP A 14 -4.04 -3.25 11.95
N ARG A 15 -3.96 -2.08 12.60
CA ARG A 15 -2.74 -1.26 12.64
C ARG A 15 -1.58 -1.92 13.40
N ALA A 16 -1.84 -3.04 14.10
CA ALA A 16 -0.89 -3.78 14.93
C ALA A 16 -0.09 -2.87 15.87
N GLY A 17 -0.76 -1.93 16.55
CA GLY A 17 -0.15 -0.77 17.21
C GLY A 17 1.00 -1.10 18.18
N ARG A 18 0.92 -2.22 18.92
CA ARG A 18 2.00 -2.67 19.82
C ARG A 18 3.21 -3.24 19.07
N LEU A 19 2.97 -3.99 18.01
CA LEU A 19 4.02 -4.69 17.24
C LEU A 19 4.68 -3.77 16.21
N ARG A 20 3.99 -2.71 15.77
CA ARG A 20 4.51 -1.70 14.85
C ARG A 20 5.81 -1.04 15.31
N LYS A 21 6.04 -0.94 16.62
CA LYS A 21 7.28 -0.39 17.20
C LYS A 21 8.43 -1.41 17.28
N ASN A 22 8.13 -2.69 17.07
CA ASN A 22 9.14 -3.74 17.03
C ASN A 22 9.70 -3.85 15.61
N SER A 23 10.87 -3.23 15.37
CA SER A 23 11.52 -3.20 14.06
C SER A 23 11.82 -4.59 13.51
N ALA A 24 12.24 -5.54 14.35
CA ALA A 24 12.50 -6.91 13.93
C ALA A 24 11.22 -7.62 13.46
N TRP A 25 10.11 -7.42 14.15
CA TRP A 25 8.81 -7.96 13.74
C TRP A 25 8.35 -7.34 12.41
N VAL A 26 8.47 -6.02 12.26
CA VAL A 26 8.12 -5.33 11.00
C VAL A 26 8.97 -5.83 9.84
N ALA A 27 10.27 -6.03 10.04
CA ALA A 27 11.16 -6.59 9.01
C ALA A 27 10.74 -8.02 8.60
N GLN A 28 10.33 -8.86 9.56
CA GLN A 28 9.78 -10.19 9.25
C GLN A 28 8.49 -10.10 8.42
N GLN A 29 7.58 -9.19 8.77
CA GLN A 29 6.36 -8.97 7.99
C GLN A 29 6.67 -8.47 6.58
N PHE A 30 7.66 -7.60 6.42
CA PHE A 30 8.09 -7.09 5.13
C PHE A 30 8.72 -8.17 4.25
N ALA A 31 9.46 -9.11 4.84
CA ALA A 31 10.10 -10.22 4.14
C ALA A 31 9.09 -11.30 3.67
N ALA A 32 7.85 -11.28 4.16
CA ALA A 32 6.84 -12.24 3.75
C ALA A 32 6.54 -12.12 2.23
N PRO A 33 6.64 -13.19 1.43
CA PRO A 33 6.43 -13.12 -0.03
C PRO A 33 5.04 -12.60 -0.44
N GLY A 34 4.04 -12.85 0.41
CA GLY A 34 2.65 -12.42 0.23
C GLY A 34 2.33 -11.04 0.80
N ALA A 35 3.29 -10.34 1.41
CA ALA A 35 3.09 -8.96 1.85
C ALA A 35 2.66 -8.09 0.66
N ARG A 36 1.64 -7.27 0.86
CA ARG A 36 1.10 -6.36 -0.15
C ARG A 36 1.85 -5.04 -0.10
N ILE A 37 2.36 -4.62 -1.25
CA ILE A 37 3.07 -3.36 -1.44
C ILE A 37 2.15 -2.43 -2.22
N LEU A 38 1.79 -1.31 -1.60
CA LEU A 38 1.00 -0.23 -2.18
C LEU A 38 1.94 0.90 -2.62
N PRO A 39 2.11 1.15 -3.93
CA PRO A 39 2.88 2.30 -4.40
C PRO A 39 2.14 3.60 -4.08
N VAL A 40 2.86 4.55 -3.48
CA VAL A 40 2.37 5.90 -3.19
C VAL A 40 3.28 6.91 -3.87
N TRP A 41 2.73 7.72 -4.76
CA TRP A 41 3.46 8.76 -5.48
C TRP A 41 2.93 10.14 -5.08
N ARG A 42 3.72 10.94 -4.35
CA ARG A 42 3.37 12.32 -3.97
C ARG A 42 1.97 12.44 -3.33
N ASN A 43 1.70 11.57 -2.34
CA ASN A 43 0.40 11.43 -1.65
C ASN A 43 -0.77 10.91 -2.51
N ARG A 44 -0.48 10.35 -3.69
CA ARG A 44 -1.48 9.73 -4.56
C ARG A 44 -1.31 8.22 -4.53
N ASN A 45 -2.41 7.50 -4.49
CA ASN A 45 -2.44 6.04 -4.50
C ASN A 45 -2.75 5.54 -5.91
N LEU A 46 -2.14 4.43 -6.31
CA LEU A 46 -2.45 3.80 -7.58
C LEU A 46 -3.81 3.08 -7.51
N ILE A 47 -4.75 3.52 -8.32
CA ILE A 47 -6.12 2.99 -8.40
C ILE A 47 -6.33 2.33 -9.75
N ALA A 48 -6.87 1.12 -9.76
CA ALA A 48 -7.28 0.45 -10.99
C ALA A 48 -8.45 1.20 -11.62
N LEU A 49 -8.31 1.58 -12.89
CA LEU A 49 -9.40 2.12 -13.68
C LEU A 49 -9.97 0.97 -14.50
N ALA A 50 -11.12 0.44 -14.10
CA ALA A 50 -11.83 -0.51 -14.95
C ALA A 50 -12.49 0.30 -16.09
N GLU A 51 -11.95 0.19 -17.30
CA GLU A 51 -12.63 0.72 -18.48
C GLU A 51 -13.95 -0.06 -18.66
N ASN A 52 -15.09 0.65 -18.58
CA ASN A 52 -16.44 0.15 -18.86
C ASN A 52 -17.19 -0.69 -17.81
N THR A 53 -16.90 -0.59 -16.51
CA THR A 53 -17.75 -1.26 -15.50
C THR A 53 -18.12 -0.33 -14.35
N ARG A 54 -19.34 -0.51 -13.81
CA ARG A 54 -19.80 0.07 -12.53
C ARG A 54 -19.00 -0.44 -11.32
N GLN A 55 -17.74 -0.85 -11.51
CA GLN A 55 -16.92 -1.42 -10.45
C GLN A 55 -16.35 -0.30 -9.58
N THR A 56 -16.41 -0.53 -8.27
CA THR A 56 -15.84 0.37 -7.28
C THR A 56 -14.33 0.51 -7.50
N PRO A 57 -13.78 1.75 -7.48
CA PRO A 57 -12.34 1.96 -7.61
C PRO A 57 -11.59 1.13 -6.56
N THR A 58 -10.60 0.36 -6.99
CA THR A 58 -9.85 -0.55 -6.11
C THR A 58 -8.38 -0.17 -6.10
N LEU A 59 -7.77 -0.18 -4.91
CA LEU A 59 -6.32 0.03 -4.74
C LEU A 59 -5.54 -1.07 -5.45
N ILE A 60 -4.49 -0.68 -6.18
CA ILE A 60 -3.54 -1.64 -6.75
C ILE A 60 -2.44 -1.89 -5.71
N TYR A 61 -2.30 -3.15 -5.31
CA TYR A 61 -1.17 -3.63 -4.53
C TYR A 61 -0.45 -4.76 -5.26
N LEU A 62 0.86 -4.85 -5.08
CA LEU A 62 1.70 -5.92 -5.61
C LEU A 62 2.15 -6.85 -4.48
N PRO A 63 2.16 -8.18 -4.68
CA PRO A 63 2.88 -9.08 -3.78
C PRO A 63 4.35 -8.67 -3.69
N ARG A 64 4.95 -8.73 -2.49
CA ARG A 64 6.34 -8.35 -2.24
C ARG A 64 7.32 -9.03 -3.20
N LYS A 65 7.09 -10.29 -3.52
CA LYS A 65 7.88 -11.08 -4.48
C LYS A 65 7.83 -10.57 -5.94
N GLN A 66 6.88 -9.70 -6.27
CA GLN A 66 6.71 -9.09 -7.59
C GLN A 66 7.01 -7.59 -7.58
N ALA A 67 7.20 -6.99 -6.40
CA ALA A 67 7.35 -5.55 -6.22
C ALA A 67 8.83 -5.08 -6.27
N HIS A 68 9.75 -5.86 -6.85
CA HIS A 68 11.19 -5.55 -6.83
C HIS A 68 11.50 -4.16 -7.39
N ASN A 69 11.04 -3.87 -8.62
CA ASN A 69 11.27 -2.58 -9.27
C ASN A 69 10.69 -1.40 -8.46
N ILE A 70 9.51 -1.58 -7.86
CA ILE A 70 8.90 -0.55 -7.00
C ILE A 70 9.76 -0.28 -5.77
N LEU A 71 10.28 -1.33 -5.16
CA LEU A 71 11.03 -1.25 -3.92
C LEU A 71 12.45 -0.72 -4.11
N GLU A 72 13.04 -0.90 -5.30
CA GLU A 72 14.32 -0.28 -5.66
C GLU A 72 14.20 1.25 -5.79
N ILE A 73 13.05 1.73 -6.29
CA ILE A 73 12.76 3.16 -6.46
C ILE A 73 12.27 3.80 -5.15
N ALA A 74 11.66 3.01 -4.28
CA ALA A 74 11.02 3.51 -3.07
C ALA A 74 12.04 4.17 -2.13
N ARG A 75 11.79 5.44 -1.79
CA ARG A 75 12.57 6.17 -0.78
C ARG A 75 12.46 5.51 0.60
N GLU A 76 11.25 5.06 0.92
CA GLU A 76 10.95 4.41 2.19
C GLU A 76 9.78 3.44 2.04
N THR A 77 9.71 2.48 2.95
CA THR A 77 8.54 1.60 3.10
C THR A 77 7.94 1.77 4.49
N ILE A 78 6.63 1.95 4.53
CA ILE A 78 5.89 2.23 5.76
C ILE A 78 4.89 1.09 5.95
N PHE A 79 5.03 0.33 7.03
CA PHE A 79 4.03 -0.65 7.42
C PHE A 79 2.69 0.06 7.63
N LEU A 80 1.58 -0.42 7.09
CA LEU A 80 0.25 0.18 7.29
C LEU A 80 -0.57 -0.61 8.31
N GLY A 81 -0.41 -1.92 8.31
CA GLY A 81 -1.14 -2.83 9.17
C GLY A 81 -1.28 -4.21 8.54
N LEU A 82 -2.22 -4.97 9.07
CA LEU A 82 -2.64 -6.27 8.56
C LEU A 82 -4.06 -6.14 8.02
N GLU A 83 -4.26 -6.51 6.76
CA GLU A 83 -5.58 -6.65 6.16
C GLU A 83 -5.87 -8.15 6.00
N ALA A 84 -6.86 -8.67 6.70
CA ALA A 84 -7.13 -10.12 6.74
C ALA A 84 -5.87 -10.96 7.06
N ASN A 85 -5.05 -10.50 8.01
CA ASN A 85 -3.74 -11.07 8.41
C ASN A 85 -2.63 -10.98 7.35
N ILE A 86 -2.86 -10.31 6.23
CA ILE A 86 -1.83 -10.08 5.21
C ILE A 86 -1.13 -8.75 5.50
N PRO A 87 0.21 -8.72 5.62
CA PRO A 87 0.93 -7.47 5.84
C PRO A 87 0.77 -6.52 4.67
N LEU A 88 0.45 -5.26 4.98
CA LEU A 88 0.32 -4.18 4.00
C LEU A 88 1.38 -3.12 4.28
N PHE A 89 2.11 -2.71 3.24
CA PHE A 89 3.12 -1.66 3.28
C PHE A 89 2.86 -0.64 2.19
N ALA A 90 3.04 0.64 2.50
CA ALA A 90 3.18 1.69 1.50
C ALA A 90 4.65 1.77 1.06
N ALA A 91 4.89 1.88 -0.24
CA ALA A 91 6.20 2.18 -0.82
C ALA A 91 6.16 3.60 -1.38
N ASP A 92 6.94 4.51 -0.82
CA ASP A 92 7.00 5.90 -1.27
C ASP A 92 7.89 6.01 -2.51
N ILE A 93 7.25 6.10 -3.68
CA ILE A 93 7.91 6.28 -4.97
C ILE A 93 7.92 7.74 -5.42
N SER A 94 7.74 8.70 -4.50
CA SER A 94 7.79 10.14 -4.81
C SER A 94 9.04 10.65 -5.54
N PRO A 95 10.24 10.01 -5.45
CA PRO A 95 11.38 10.38 -6.27
C PRO A 95 11.15 10.19 -7.79
N LEU A 96 10.23 9.32 -8.17
CA LEU A 96 9.96 9.01 -9.58
C LEU A 96 9.44 10.26 -10.32
N PRO A 97 10.02 10.61 -11.48
CA PRO A 97 9.49 11.66 -12.35
C PRO A 97 8.05 11.37 -12.79
N GLN A 98 7.31 12.41 -13.15
CA GLN A 98 5.90 12.27 -13.50
C GLN A 98 5.68 11.34 -14.71
N SER A 99 6.48 11.50 -15.78
CA SER A 99 6.39 10.64 -16.98
C SER A 99 6.56 9.16 -16.66
N GLU A 100 7.51 8.82 -15.79
CA GLU A 100 7.76 7.44 -15.38
C GLU A 100 6.67 6.92 -14.44
N SER A 101 6.09 7.78 -13.59
CA SER A 101 4.94 7.41 -12.74
C SER A 101 3.69 7.09 -13.56
N GLU A 102 3.50 7.78 -14.69
CA GLU A 102 2.40 7.53 -15.62
C GLU A 102 2.60 6.22 -16.37
N GLU A 103 3.83 5.90 -16.78
CA GLU A 103 4.18 4.61 -17.36
C GLU A 103 3.98 3.46 -16.35
N LEU A 104 4.36 3.67 -15.09
CA LEU A 104 4.12 2.68 -14.04
C LEU A 104 2.63 2.45 -13.81
N ALA A 105 1.81 3.50 -13.96
CA ALA A 105 0.39 3.44 -13.72
C ALA A 105 -0.35 2.60 -14.77
N ARG A 106 0.17 2.43 -16.01
CA ARG A 106 -0.27 1.63 -17.19
C ARG A 106 -1.75 1.15 -17.27
N ASN A 107 -2.29 0.50 -16.23
CA ASN A 107 -3.67 0.02 -16.09
C ASN A 107 -4.48 0.72 -14.96
N GLY A 108 -4.08 1.92 -14.58
CA GLY A 108 -4.59 2.62 -13.41
C GLY A 108 -4.17 4.09 -13.39
N LYS A 109 -4.50 4.79 -12.31
CA LYS A 109 -4.20 6.20 -12.14
C LYS A 109 -3.83 6.52 -10.70
N PHE A 110 -2.84 7.38 -10.54
CA PHE A 110 -2.50 7.95 -9.24
C PHE A 110 -3.53 9.02 -8.86
N LEU A 111 -4.35 8.73 -7.86
CA LEU A 111 -5.41 9.62 -7.36
C LEU A 111 -5.14 10.05 -5.90
N ASP A 112 -5.47 11.31 -5.59
CA ASP A 112 -5.50 11.79 -4.20
C ASP A 112 -6.86 11.42 -3.59
N LEU A 113 -6.86 10.39 -2.74
CA LEU A 113 -8.07 9.88 -2.08
C LEU A 113 -8.63 10.83 -1.02
N ARG A 114 -7.95 11.93 -0.69
CA ARG A 114 -8.48 12.95 0.24
C ARG A 114 -9.36 13.98 -0.45
N ARG A 115 -9.39 13.96 -1.79
CA ARG A 115 -10.11 14.93 -2.62
C ARG A 115 -11.30 14.31 -3.36
N VAL A 116 -11.63 13.05 -3.07
CA VAL A 116 -12.80 12.32 -3.61
C VAL A 116 -13.93 12.28 -2.61
#